data_AF-W0DIW9-F1
#
_entry.id   AF-W0DIW9-F1
#
_cell.length_a   1.000
_cell.length_b   1.000
_cell.length_c   1.000
_cell.angle_alpha   90.00
_cell.angle_beta   90.00
_cell.angle_gamma   90.00
#
_symmetry.space_group_name_H-M   'P 1'
#
loop_
_entity.id
_entity.type
_entity.pdbx_description
1 polymer ?
#
loop_
_entity_poly.entity_id
_entity_poly.type
_entity_poly.pdbx_seq_one_letter_code
_entity_poly.pdbx_strand_id
1 'polypeptide(L)'
;MIERYKNEPFDEMYLDISSGHNIYTYALVEAGRLFLTLMKLEDFLKEKDIKVFIAISEPITAGSGQDKNSQDKKYYKIFKDFQLDVKGFFYFPEKPQENSENAFSKYANKLSETIKGKEDRELKRKIMNMLYKTYLFYSALRNNLPLVVYYLCTLEEYRYTENDVKNLLEEIVNLLKRRLDENLKESPTDLNFEDLRKLFIILGLAIGIIRVLEKREICKGIKEEVEVNLKDIRRLFAEEESSIYGYFGLKTNVPYLHQEIRNNFTEKDEKNLITNEWKLLKYILEEKPNEKDTQIHPRNVLAHCGFERNITEVRKTDDGDILNKIYELL
;
A
#
# COMPACT_ATOMS: atom_id res chain seq x y z
N MET A 1 17.90 -9.00 6.76
CA MET A 1 17.26 -7.88 7.48
C MET A 1 15.79 -8.17 7.77
N ILE A 2 14.95 -8.40 6.74
CA ILE A 2 13.51 -8.71 6.92
C ILE A 2 13.27 -9.89 7.86
N GLU A 3 13.88 -11.06 7.58
CA GLU A 3 13.77 -12.26 8.44
C GLU A 3 14.14 -11.95 9.90
N ARG A 4 15.27 -11.27 10.12
CA ARG A 4 15.73 -10.89 11.45
C ARG A 4 14.72 -10.00 12.17
N TYR A 5 14.22 -8.95 11.52
CA TYR A 5 13.23 -8.05 12.12
C TYR A 5 11.91 -8.76 12.44
N LYS A 6 11.51 -9.74 11.63
CA LYS A 6 10.31 -10.56 11.91
C LYS A 6 10.48 -11.41 13.16
N ASN A 7 11.64 -12.04 13.33
CA ASN A 7 11.92 -12.92 14.47
C ASN A 7 12.22 -12.14 15.75
N GLU A 8 12.95 -11.03 15.61
CA GLU A 8 13.40 -10.16 16.69
C GLU A 8 13.17 -8.70 16.27
N PRO A 9 11.95 -8.16 16.51
CA PRO A 9 11.66 -6.76 16.22
C PRO A 9 12.60 -5.82 16.98
N PHE A 10 13.00 -4.73 16.33
CA PHE A 10 13.90 -3.72 16.88
C PHE A 10 13.47 -2.31 16.44
N ASP A 11 13.82 -1.31 17.23
CA ASP A 11 13.57 0.10 16.92
C ASP A 11 14.76 0.76 16.20
N GLU A 12 15.98 0.26 16.42
CA GLU A 12 17.20 0.83 15.83
C GLU A 12 18.06 -0.25 15.17
N MET A 13 18.56 0.03 13.97
CA MET A 13 19.53 -0.81 13.25
C MET A 13 20.76 0.01 12.89
N TYR A 14 21.94 -0.49 13.24
CA TYR A 14 23.22 0.13 12.90
C TYR A 14 23.92 -0.69 11.82
N LEU A 15 24.24 -0.05 10.69
CA LEU A 15 24.95 -0.62 9.55
C LEU A 15 26.42 -0.20 9.64
N ASP A 16 27.27 -1.08 10.14
CA ASP A 16 28.70 -0.82 10.22
C ASP A 16 29.38 -1.05 8.87
N ILE A 17 29.92 0.03 8.30
CA ILE A 17 30.64 0.02 7.02
C ILE A 17 32.15 0.25 7.18
N SER A 18 32.66 0.19 8.41
CA SER A 18 34.05 0.56 8.75
C SER A 18 35.12 -0.32 8.09
N SER A 19 34.83 -1.60 7.86
CA SER A 19 35.83 -2.60 7.44
C SER A 19 35.42 -3.44 6.22
N GLY A 20 34.36 -3.07 5.51
CA GLY A 20 33.86 -3.82 4.36
C GLY A 20 34.53 -3.41 3.05
N HIS A 21 34.62 -4.33 2.07
CA HIS A 21 34.94 -3.94 0.70
C HIS A 21 33.84 -3.04 0.13
N ASN A 22 34.22 -2.06 -0.69
CA ASN A 22 33.33 -1.02 -1.23
C ASN A 22 32.01 -1.55 -1.81
N ILE A 23 32.03 -2.69 -2.51
CA ILE A 23 30.81 -3.26 -3.09
C ILE A 23 29.83 -3.78 -2.03
N TYR A 24 30.34 -4.38 -0.95
CA TYR A 24 29.53 -4.91 0.15
C TYR A 24 28.99 -3.79 1.03
N THR A 25 29.79 -2.74 1.29
CA THR A 25 29.32 -1.59 2.07
C THR A 25 28.22 -0.85 1.33
N TYR A 26 28.36 -0.63 0.01
CA TYR A 26 27.31 -0.04 -0.80
C TYR A 26 26.03 -0.88 -0.81
N ALA A 27 26.16 -2.20 -1.04
CA ALA A 27 25.03 -3.12 -1.02
C ALA A 27 24.33 -3.17 0.34
N LEU A 28 25.09 -3.11 1.45
CA LEU A 28 24.55 -3.09 2.81
C LEU A 28 23.74 -1.82 3.08
N VAL A 29 24.28 -0.65 2.70
CA VAL A 29 23.59 0.63 2.85
C VAL A 29 22.30 0.65 2.01
N GLU A 30 22.35 0.16 0.77
CA GLU A 30 21.17 0.08 -0.10
C GLU A 30 20.13 -0.90 0.44
N ALA A 31 20.55 -2.06 0.96
CA ALA A 31 19.66 -3.00 1.63
C ALA A 31 18.98 -2.37 2.86
N GLY A 32 19.73 -1.59 3.64
CA GLY A 32 19.20 -0.81 4.76
C GLY A 32 18.17 0.23 4.33
N ARG A 33 18.46 0.96 3.25
CA ARG A 33 17.55 1.95 2.65
C ARG A 33 16.24 1.30 2.19
N LEU A 34 16.32 0.16 1.50
CA LEU A 34 15.15 -0.59 1.02
C LEU A 34 14.35 -1.21 2.17
N PHE A 35 15.03 -1.77 3.18
CA PHE A 35 14.40 -2.27 4.39
C PHE A 35 13.62 -1.16 5.11
N LEU A 36 14.24 0.00 5.33
CA LEU A 36 13.57 1.13 5.97
C LEU A 36 12.38 1.63 5.12
N THR A 37 12.51 1.61 3.79
CA THR A 37 11.40 1.96 2.89
C THR A 37 10.23 1.00 3.05
N LEU A 38 10.50 -0.31 3.09
CA LEU A 38 9.49 -1.34 3.35
C LEU A 38 8.78 -1.10 4.69
N MET A 39 9.54 -0.86 5.76
CA MET A 39 8.98 -0.60 7.09
C MET A 39 8.08 0.64 7.13
N LYS A 40 8.49 1.73 6.46
CA LYS A 40 7.64 2.94 6.35
C LYS A 40 6.37 2.71 5.53
N LEU A 41 6.40 1.82 4.53
CA LEU A 41 5.21 1.45 3.76
C LEU A 41 4.27 0.54 4.56
N GLU A 42 4.80 -0.36 5.39
CA GLU A 42 4.00 -1.22 6.27
C GLU A 42 3.33 -0.45 7.41
N ASP A 43 3.77 0.77 7.72
CA ASP A 43 3.32 1.53 8.88
C ASP A 43 2.94 2.99 8.55
N PHE A 44 1.94 3.17 7.70
CA PHE A 44 1.37 4.49 7.42
C PHE A 44 0.75 5.17 8.65
N LEU A 45 0.37 4.39 9.67
CA LEU A 45 -0.12 4.90 10.95
C LEU A 45 0.98 5.56 11.79
N LYS A 46 2.26 5.31 11.47
CA LYS A 46 3.44 5.80 12.20
C LYS A 46 3.43 5.37 13.67
N GLU A 47 2.97 4.15 13.92
CA GLU A 47 2.99 3.52 15.25
C GLU A 47 4.40 2.98 15.58
N LYS A 48 5.24 2.75 14.57
CA LYS A 48 6.62 2.28 14.65
C LYS A 48 7.58 3.38 14.23
N ASP A 49 8.64 3.59 15.02
CA ASP A 49 9.70 4.57 14.74
C ASP A 49 11.04 3.86 14.47
N ILE A 50 11.06 3.00 13.44
CA ILE A 50 12.28 2.28 13.08
C ILE A 50 13.30 3.25 12.48
N LYS A 51 14.50 3.27 13.08
CA LYS A 51 15.64 4.08 12.64
C LYS A 51 16.76 3.19 12.13
N VAL A 52 17.39 3.62 11.05
CA VAL A 52 18.57 2.96 10.50
C VAL A 52 19.71 3.97 10.47
N PHE A 53 20.83 3.61 11.08
CA PHE A 53 22.03 4.43 11.18
C PHE A 53 23.18 3.77 10.42
N ILE A 54 24.02 4.59 9.79
CA ILE A 54 25.31 4.16 9.27
C ILE A 54 26.35 4.41 10.37
N ALA A 55 27.13 3.38 10.68
CA ALA A 55 28.29 3.48 11.55
C ALA A 55 29.58 3.38 10.72
N ILE A 56 30.52 4.28 10.97
CA ILE A 56 31.82 4.31 10.29
C ILE A 56 32.92 4.68 11.29
N SER A 57 34.06 3.99 11.23
CA SER A 57 35.23 4.32 12.02
C SER A 57 36.12 5.35 11.34
N GLU A 58 36.98 5.99 12.11
CA GLU A 58 38.15 6.67 11.54
C GLU A 58 38.98 5.70 10.67
N PRO A 59 39.60 6.18 9.58
CA PRO A 59 40.42 5.33 8.73
C PRO A 59 41.65 4.84 9.49
N ILE A 60 41.95 3.55 9.33
CA ILE A 60 43.16 2.93 9.89
C ILE A 60 44.29 3.14 8.88
N THR A 61 45.16 4.12 9.14
CA THR A 61 46.33 4.39 8.29
C THR A 61 47.49 3.50 8.69
N ALA A 62 47.96 2.63 7.79
CA ALA A 62 49.23 1.91 7.95
C ALA A 62 50.39 2.92 7.88
N GLY A 63 50.81 3.43 9.04
CA GLY A 63 51.83 4.49 9.14
C GLY A 63 51.81 5.27 10.46
N SER A 64 50.72 5.17 11.23
CA SER A 64 50.64 5.71 12.59
C SER A 64 51.54 5.00 13.62
N GLY A 65 52.34 4.02 13.17
CA GLY A 65 53.41 3.36 13.94
C GLY A 65 54.83 3.58 13.38
N GLN A 66 55.03 4.55 12.47
CA GLN A 66 56.37 4.90 11.97
C GLN A 66 56.85 6.31 12.32
N ASP A 67 56.09 7.07 13.11
CA ASP A 67 56.63 8.25 13.81
C ASP A 67 56.96 7.85 15.25
N LYS A 68 58.25 7.69 15.55
CA LYS A 68 58.76 7.32 16.89
C LYS A 68 58.42 8.32 18.01
N ASN A 69 57.73 9.42 17.70
CA ASN A 69 57.36 10.50 18.62
C ASN A 69 55.85 10.79 18.68
N SER A 70 55.00 10.12 17.90
CA SER A 70 53.55 10.23 18.05
C SER A 70 53.05 8.96 18.74
N GLN A 71 52.41 9.12 19.90
CA GLN A 71 51.79 7.99 20.60
C GLN A 71 50.84 7.28 19.63
N ASP A 72 51.11 6.01 19.33
CA ASP A 72 50.25 5.13 18.54
C ASP A 72 48.79 5.39 18.90
N LYS A 73 47.95 5.78 17.93
CA LYS A 73 46.53 6.00 18.18
C LYS A 73 45.87 4.65 18.49
N LYS A 74 45.77 4.33 19.78
CA LYS A 74 45.20 3.06 20.31
C LYS A 74 43.67 3.01 20.26
N TYR A 75 43.02 4.15 20.04
CA TYR A 75 41.56 4.28 20.05
C TYR A 75 41.12 4.98 18.76
N TYR A 76 40.22 4.32 18.03
CA TYR A 76 39.59 4.85 16.83
C TYR A 76 38.15 5.23 17.16
N LYS A 77 37.75 6.45 16.79
CA LYS A 77 36.38 6.90 16.98
C LYS A 77 35.45 6.18 16.01
N ILE A 78 34.33 5.68 16.52
CA ILE A 78 33.20 5.22 15.71
C ILE A 78 32.17 6.35 15.66
N PHE A 79 31.84 6.80 14.46
CA PHE A 79 30.77 7.75 14.19
C PHE A 79 29.49 6.96 13.89
N LYS A 80 28.41 7.24 14.62
CA LYS A 80 27.14 6.49 14.55
C LYS A 80 25.91 7.37 14.30
N ASP A 81 26.12 8.66 14.08
CA ASP A 81 25.05 9.66 14.04
C ASP A 81 24.47 9.87 12.62
N PHE A 82 24.86 9.01 11.66
CA PHE A 82 24.41 9.09 10.27
C PHE A 82 23.11 8.34 10.07
N GLN A 83 21.99 8.98 10.43
CA GLN A 83 20.68 8.38 10.20
C GLN A 83 20.32 8.37 8.70
N LEU A 84 19.89 7.22 8.18
CA LEU A 84 19.27 7.12 6.87
C LEU A 84 17.87 7.74 6.92
N ASP A 85 17.59 8.63 5.97
CA ASP A 85 16.24 9.13 5.72
C ASP A 85 15.72 8.63 4.37
N VAL A 86 14.51 8.08 4.40
CA VAL A 86 13.81 7.55 3.23
C VAL A 86 12.34 7.96 3.29
N LYS A 87 11.72 8.15 2.14
CA LYS A 87 10.29 8.43 2.04
C LYS A 87 9.57 7.19 1.52
N GLY A 88 8.56 6.72 2.27
CA GLY A 88 7.60 5.74 1.77
C GLY A 88 6.49 6.47 1.03
N PHE A 89 6.51 6.43 -0.31
CA PHE A 89 5.47 7.07 -1.11
C PHE A 89 4.31 6.12 -1.34
N PHE A 90 3.08 6.64 -1.29
CA PHE A 90 1.88 5.91 -1.70
C PHE A 90 1.84 5.79 -3.23
N TYR A 91 2.63 4.86 -3.75
CA TYR A 91 2.85 4.65 -5.18
C TYR A 91 2.96 3.15 -5.49
N PHE A 92 2.22 2.71 -6.49
CA PHE A 92 2.24 1.33 -6.97
C PHE A 92 3.21 1.22 -8.18
N PRO A 93 4.34 0.51 -8.05
CA PRO A 93 5.45 0.58 -9.00
C PRO A 93 5.30 -0.31 -10.25
N GLU A 94 4.20 -1.03 -10.38
CA GLU A 94 3.90 -1.88 -11.55
C GLU A 94 2.50 -1.59 -12.10
N LYS A 95 2.39 -1.36 -13.41
CA LYS A 95 1.09 -1.07 -14.02
C LYS A 95 0.39 -2.38 -14.42
N PRO A 96 -0.95 -2.42 -14.35
CA PRO A 96 -1.69 -3.55 -14.91
C PRO A 96 -1.44 -3.62 -16.43
N GLN A 97 -1.30 -4.84 -16.94
CA GLN A 97 -1.11 -5.07 -18.38
C GLN A 97 -2.44 -5.08 -19.16
N GLU A 98 -3.54 -5.33 -18.46
CA GLU A 98 -4.90 -5.41 -18.98
C GLU A 98 -5.92 -5.08 -17.88
N ASN A 99 -7.17 -4.80 -18.26
CA ASN A 99 -8.26 -4.54 -17.32
C ASN A 99 -9.00 -5.85 -17.00
N SER A 100 -8.33 -6.76 -16.30
CA SER A 100 -8.90 -8.05 -15.89
C SER A 100 -8.26 -8.53 -14.57
N GLU A 101 -8.78 -9.59 -13.96
CA GLU A 101 -8.15 -10.24 -12.80
C GLU A 101 -6.75 -10.80 -13.09
N ASN A 102 -6.44 -11.03 -14.38
CA ASN A 102 -5.13 -11.48 -14.85
C ASN A 102 -4.18 -10.31 -15.18
N ALA A 103 -4.52 -9.08 -14.78
CA ALA A 103 -3.76 -7.85 -15.02
C ALA A 103 -2.27 -7.90 -14.68
N PHE A 104 -1.85 -8.83 -13.80
CA PHE A 104 -0.46 -8.99 -13.37
C PHE A 104 0.13 -10.37 -13.72
N SER A 105 -0.55 -11.19 -14.51
CA SER A 105 -0.16 -12.58 -14.76
C SER A 105 1.25 -12.71 -15.37
N LYS A 106 1.59 -11.83 -16.33
CA LYS A 106 2.93 -11.81 -16.95
C LYS A 106 4.03 -11.46 -15.95
N TYR A 107 3.77 -10.43 -15.14
CA TYR A 107 4.73 -9.99 -14.13
C TYR A 107 4.88 -11.01 -12.99
N ALA A 108 3.78 -11.61 -12.54
CA ALA A 108 3.80 -12.69 -11.55
C ALA A 108 4.54 -13.94 -12.04
N ASN A 109 4.45 -14.25 -13.34
CA ASN A 109 5.22 -15.33 -13.95
C ASN A 109 6.73 -15.05 -13.88
N LYS A 110 7.14 -13.84 -14.26
CA LYS A 110 8.54 -13.42 -14.19
C LYS A 110 9.06 -13.47 -12.75
N LEU A 111 8.25 -13.04 -11.78
CA LEU A 111 8.59 -13.09 -10.37
C LEU A 111 8.73 -14.52 -9.85
N SER A 112 7.81 -15.43 -10.20
CA SER A 112 7.90 -16.82 -9.71
C SER A 112 9.15 -17.52 -10.22
N GLU A 113 9.50 -17.33 -11.50
CA GLU A 113 10.76 -17.78 -12.09
C GLU A 113 11.97 -17.14 -11.40
N THR A 114 11.93 -15.83 -11.15
CA THR A 114 12.99 -15.09 -10.44
C THR A 114 13.16 -15.54 -8.97
N ILE A 115 12.12 -16.06 -8.33
CA ILE A 115 12.18 -16.48 -6.92
C ILE A 115 12.59 -17.95 -6.80
N LYS A 116 12.06 -18.85 -7.66
CA LYS A 116 12.31 -20.29 -7.58
C LYS A 116 13.32 -20.84 -8.58
N GLY A 117 13.73 -20.07 -9.57
CA GLY A 117 14.59 -20.50 -10.69
C GLY A 117 13.86 -21.32 -11.76
N LYS A 118 12.54 -21.49 -11.61
CA LYS A 118 11.68 -22.19 -12.56
C LYS A 118 10.24 -21.73 -12.38
N GLU A 119 9.40 -21.99 -13.37
CA GLU A 119 7.98 -21.71 -13.26
C GLU A 119 7.38 -22.46 -12.07
N ASP A 120 6.68 -21.72 -11.22
CA ASP A 120 5.89 -22.26 -10.14
C ASP A 120 4.48 -21.67 -10.18
N ARG A 121 3.52 -22.53 -10.53
CA ARG A 121 2.12 -22.14 -10.74
C ARG A 121 1.46 -21.68 -9.44
N GLU A 122 1.80 -22.27 -8.32
CA GLU A 122 1.19 -21.92 -7.03
C GLU A 122 1.67 -20.54 -6.57
N LEU A 123 2.99 -20.33 -6.56
CA LEU A 123 3.60 -19.06 -6.20
C LEU A 123 3.16 -17.95 -7.16
N LYS A 124 3.15 -18.21 -8.47
CA LYS A 124 2.64 -17.28 -9.48
C LYS A 124 1.22 -16.84 -9.14
N ARG A 125 0.32 -17.78 -8.85
CA ARG A 125 -1.08 -17.48 -8.51
C ARG A 125 -1.19 -16.66 -7.22
N LYS A 126 -0.43 -17.01 -6.17
CA LYS A 126 -0.40 -16.24 -4.91
C LYS A 126 0.06 -14.79 -5.15
N ILE A 127 1.16 -14.61 -5.88
CA ILE A 127 1.70 -13.29 -6.23
C ILE A 127 0.67 -12.52 -7.05
N MET A 128 0.16 -13.09 -8.14
CA MET A 128 -0.82 -12.45 -9.04
C MET A 128 -2.05 -11.95 -8.26
N ASN A 129 -2.65 -12.83 -7.45
CA ASN A 129 -3.83 -12.49 -6.66
C ASN A 129 -3.53 -11.35 -5.67
N MET A 130 -2.37 -11.40 -4.99
CA MET A 130 -1.98 -10.35 -4.06
C MET A 130 -1.76 -9.01 -4.76
N LEU A 131 -1.06 -9.01 -5.90
CA LEU A 131 -0.82 -7.81 -6.70
C LEU A 131 -2.13 -7.18 -7.18
N TYR A 132 -3.04 -8.01 -7.69
CA TYR A 132 -4.33 -7.56 -8.19
C TYR A 132 -5.19 -6.94 -7.08
N LYS A 133 -5.39 -7.66 -5.97
CA LYS A 133 -6.15 -7.16 -4.82
C LYS A 133 -5.56 -5.87 -4.26
N THR A 134 -4.24 -5.82 -4.07
CA THR A 134 -3.56 -4.62 -3.58
C THR A 134 -3.74 -3.44 -4.53
N TYR A 135 -3.64 -3.69 -5.84
CA TYR A 135 -3.84 -2.67 -6.85
C TYR A 135 -5.26 -2.09 -6.83
N LEU A 136 -6.30 -2.90 -6.62
CA LEU A 136 -7.68 -2.42 -6.51
C LEU A 136 -7.84 -1.43 -5.35
N PHE A 137 -7.36 -1.78 -4.15
CA PHE A 137 -7.42 -0.86 -3.01
C PHE A 137 -6.56 0.38 -3.22
N TYR A 138 -5.33 0.23 -3.72
CA TYR A 138 -4.46 1.36 -4.05
C TYR A 138 -5.16 2.31 -5.03
N SER A 139 -5.75 1.76 -6.11
CA SER A 139 -6.44 2.53 -7.14
C SER A 139 -7.66 3.24 -6.58
N ALA A 140 -8.49 2.56 -5.78
CA ALA A 140 -9.67 3.15 -5.16
C ALA A 140 -9.30 4.32 -4.22
N LEU A 141 -8.27 4.13 -3.37
CA LEU A 141 -7.78 5.18 -2.48
C LEU A 141 -7.17 6.34 -3.28
N ARG A 142 -6.29 6.04 -4.25
CA ARG A 142 -5.59 7.04 -5.05
C ARG A 142 -6.57 7.92 -5.84
N ASN A 143 -7.64 7.33 -6.36
CA ASN A 143 -8.65 7.99 -7.17
C ASN A 143 -9.88 8.49 -6.38
N ASN A 144 -9.79 8.53 -5.06
CA ASN A 144 -10.84 9.09 -4.20
C ASN A 144 -12.20 8.38 -4.30
N LEU A 145 -12.20 7.05 -4.30
CA LEU A 145 -13.40 6.21 -4.49
C LEU A 145 -13.80 5.48 -3.18
N PRO A 146 -14.33 6.17 -2.15
CA PRO A 146 -14.60 5.55 -0.85
C PRO A 146 -15.59 4.39 -0.90
N LEU A 147 -16.67 4.48 -1.69
CA LEU A 147 -17.63 3.39 -1.83
C LEU A 147 -16.98 2.11 -2.38
N VAL A 148 -16.06 2.25 -3.33
CA VAL A 148 -15.30 1.13 -3.88
C VAL A 148 -14.41 0.51 -2.79
N VAL A 149 -13.81 1.31 -1.91
CA VAL A 149 -13.03 0.78 -0.77
C VAL A 149 -13.89 -0.09 0.15
N TYR A 150 -15.09 0.38 0.52
CA TYR A 150 -16.04 -0.42 1.32
C TYR A 150 -16.46 -1.70 0.60
N TYR A 151 -16.72 -1.62 -0.70
CA TYR A 151 -17.07 -2.77 -1.52
C TYR A 151 -15.96 -3.84 -1.50
N LEU A 152 -14.71 -3.44 -1.74
CA LEU A 152 -13.55 -4.33 -1.73
C LEU A 152 -13.29 -4.95 -0.35
N CYS A 153 -13.62 -4.27 0.74
CA CYS A 153 -13.53 -4.83 2.09
C CYS A 153 -14.56 -5.95 2.35
N THR A 154 -15.71 -5.92 1.67
CA THR A 154 -16.85 -6.78 1.99
C THR A 154 -16.80 -8.08 1.22
N LEU A 155 -16.44 -8.02 -0.06
CA LEU A 155 -16.40 -9.20 -0.89
C LEU A 155 -15.19 -10.07 -0.57
N GLU A 156 -15.46 -11.32 -0.21
CA GLU A 156 -14.45 -12.32 0.15
C GLU A 156 -13.41 -12.51 -0.97
N GLU A 157 -13.84 -12.41 -2.23
CA GLU A 157 -12.96 -12.56 -3.39
C GLU A 157 -11.85 -11.49 -3.45
N TYR A 158 -12.12 -10.26 -3.00
CA TYR A 158 -11.16 -9.15 -3.02
C TYR A 158 -10.49 -8.90 -1.67
N ARG A 159 -11.11 -9.36 -0.59
CA ARG A 159 -10.56 -9.23 0.75
C ARG A 159 -9.23 -9.97 0.91
N TYR A 160 -8.35 -9.39 1.69
CA TYR A 160 -7.14 -10.00 2.22
C TYR A 160 -6.82 -9.39 3.59
N THR A 161 -6.07 -10.11 4.41
CA THR A 161 -5.66 -9.70 5.76
C THR A 161 -4.17 -9.36 5.79
N GLU A 162 -3.74 -8.67 6.86
CA GLU A 162 -2.31 -8.43 7.10
C GLU A 162 -1.50 -9.74 7.13
N ASN A 163 -2.08 -10.83 7.66
CA ASN A 163 -1.43 -12.13 7.75
C ASN A 163 -1.25 -12.78 6.36
N ASP A 164 -2.21 -12.64 5.45
CA ASP A 164 -2.08 -13.18 4.09
C ASP A 164 -0.86 -12.60 3.38
N VAL A 165 -0.66 -11.28 3.51
CA VAL A 165 0.51 -10.60 2.93
C VAL A 165 1.80 -11.02 3.63
N LYS A 166 1.81 -11.08 4.98
CA LYS A 166 3.00 -11.47 5.75
C LYS A 166 3.46 -12.89 5.46
N ASN A 167 2.52 -13.82 5.31
CA ASN A 167 2.78 -15.21 4.97
C ASN A 167 3.39 -15.32 3.58
N LEU A 168 2.84 -14.61 2.58
CA LEU A 168 3.43 -14.56 1.23
C LEU A 168 4.83 -13.95 1.25
N LEU A 169 5.02 -12.85 1.99
CA LEU A 169 6.34 -12.21 2.15
C LEU A 169 7.36 -13.19 2.76
N GLU A 170 6.96 -13.96 3.77
CA GLU A 170 7.81 -14.98 4.38
C GLU A 170 8.15 -16.11 3.42
N GLU A 171 7.15 -16.65 2.71
CA GLU A 171 7.35 -17.68 1.68
C GLU A 171 8.37 -17.20 0.63
N ILE A 172 8.22 -15.98 0.12
CA ILE A 172 9.16 -15.39 -0.85
C ILE A 172 10.57 -15.26 -0.27
N VAL A 173 10.71 -14.72 0.95
CA VAL A 173 12.03 -14.55 1.59
C VAL A 173 12.72 -15.90 1.80
N ASN A 174 11.98 -16.92 2.25
CA ASN A 174 12.52 -18.26 2.47
C ASN A 174 12.94 -18.94 1.16
N LEU A 175 12.15 -18.77 0.09
CA LEU A 175 12.49 -19.29 -1.23
C LEU A 175 13.74 -18.61 -1.80
N LEU A 176 13.83 -17.28 -1.71
CA LEU A 176 15.01 -16.53 -2.15
C LEU A 176 16.26 -16.92 -1.36
N LYS A 177 16.14 -17.06 -0.04
CA LYS A 177 17.25 -17.49 0.83
C LYS A 177 17.77 -18.86 0.41
N ARG A 178 16.87 -19.85 0.28
CA ARG A 178 17.25 -21.19 -0.19
C ARG A 178 17.96 -21.13 -1.54
N ARG A 179 17.43 -20.35 -2.47
CA ARG A 179 18.02 -20.17 -3.81
C ARG A 179 19.43 -19.55 -3.76
N LEU A 180 19.64 -18.57 -2.89
CA LEU A 180 20.96 -17.95 -2.70
C LEU A 180 21.94 -18.91 -1.99
N ASP A 181 21.44 -19.75 -1.09
CA ASP A 181 22.24 -20.72 -0.34
C ASP A 181 22.59 -21.98 -1.15
N GLU A 182 21.91 -22.24 -2.28
CA GLU A 182 22.17 -23.40 -3.16
C GLU A 182 23.59 -23.41 -3.74
N ASN A 183 24.14 -22.23 -4.06
CA ASN A 183 25.51 -22.09 -4.55
C ASN A 183 26.19 -20.85 -3.95
N LEU A 184 27.04 -21.06 -2.96
CA LEU A 184 27.79 -19.99 -2.30
C LEU A 184 28.97 -19.45 -3.14
N LYS A 185 29.34 -20.13 -4.23
CA LYS A 185 30.44 -19.70 -5.10
C LYS A 185 29.97 -18.74 -6.19
N GLU A 186 28.74 -18.91 -6.68
CA GLU A 186 28.19 -18.14 -7.78
C GLU A 186 26.77 -17.69 -7.45
N SER A 187 26.49 -16.41 -7.65
CA SER A 187 25.12 -15.90 -7.52
C SER A 187 24.26 -16.33 -8.71
N PRO A 188 22.95 -16.61 -8.51
CA PRO A 188 22.06 -16.88 -9.63
C PRO A 188 22.04 -15.71 -10.62
N THR A 189 22.28 -15.99 -11.90
CA THR A 189 22.43 -14.98 -12.96
C THR A 189 21.12 -14.38 -13.45
N ASP A 190 20.00 -15.02 -13.13
CA ASP A 190 18.64 -14.66 -13.52
C ASP A 190 17.85 -13.95 -12.40
N LEU A 191 18.52 -13.58 -11.30
CA LEU A 191 17.91 -12.73 -10.27
C LEU A 191 17.69 -11.31 -10.80
N ASN A 192 16.43 -10.91 -10.92
CA ASN A 192 16.06 -9.55 -11.29
C ASN A 192 15.81 -8.69 -10.03
N PHE A 193 16.82 -7.91 -9.64
CA PHE A 193 16.73 -7.02 -8.48
C PHE A 193 15.57 -6.03 -8.57
N GLU A 194 15.32 -5.46 -9.75
CA GLU A 194 14.27 -4.44 -9.92
C GLU A 194 12.87 -5.02 -9.72
N ASP A 195 12.61 -6.22 -10.25
CA ASP A 195 11.33 -6.88 -10.05
C ASP A 195 11.11 -7.26 -8.59
N LEU A 196 12.14 -7.79 -7.92
CA LEU A 196 12.07 -8.09 -6.49
C LEU A 196 11.82 -6.84 -5.67
N ARG A 197 12.55 -5.74 -5.94
CA ARG A 197 12.39 -4.45 -5.26
C ARG A 197 10.95 -3.96 -5.37
N LYS A 198 10.37 -3.99 -6.58
CA LYS A 198 8.97 -3.61 -6.81
C LYS A 198 8.01 -4.51 -6.03
N LEU A 199 8.21 -5.82 -6.04
CA LEU A 199 7.38 -6.76 -5.29
C LEU A 199 7.38 -6.45 -3.79
N PHE A 200 8.56 -6.26 -3.18
CA PHE A 200 8.65 -5.92 -1.76
C PHE A 200 7.95 -4.58 -1.45
N ILE A 201 8.10 -3.56 -2.30
CA ILE A 201 7.36 -2.29 -2.16
C ILE A 201 5.84 -2.51 -2.19
N ILE A 202 5.35 -3.34 -3.12
CA ILE A 202 3.91 -3.63 -3.23
C ILE A 202 3.40 -4.40 -2.01
N LEU A 203 4.16 -5.37 -1.49
CA LEU A 203 3.77 -6.11 -0.29
C LEU A 203 3.77 -5.21 0.96
N GLY A 204 4.75 -4.30 1.08
CA GLY A 204 4.74 -3.28 2.13
C GLY A 204 3.53 -2.37 2.05
N LEU A 205 3.22 -1.90 0.83
CA LEU A 205 2.04 -1.07 0.56
C LEU A 205 0.73 -1.80 0.92
N ALA A 206 0.63 -3.09 0.59
CA ALA A 206 -0.54 -3.92 0.92
C ALA A 206 -0.75 -4.01 2.44
N ILE A 207 0.30 -4.30 3.20
CA ILE A 207 0.26 -4.32 4.68
C ILE A 207 -0.16 -2.95 5.22
N GLY A 208 0.44 -1.87 4.73
CA GLY A 208 0.13 -0.52 5.20
C GLY A 208 -1.32 -0.11 4.92
N ILE A 209 -1.84 -0.42 3.73
CA ILE A 209 -3.23 -0.15 3.36
C ILE A 209 -4.16 -0.90 4.29
N ILE A 210 -4.03 -2.23 4.40
CA ILE A 210 -4.97 -3.03 5.18
C ILE A 210 -4.96 -2.65 6.66
N ARG A 211 -3.78 -2.37 7.23
CA ARG A 211 -3.65 -1.93 8.62
C ARG A 211 -4.39 -0.62 8.88
N VAL A 212 -4.28 0.37 7.98
CA VAL A 212 -5.05 1.62 8.10
C VAL A 212 -6.55 1.34 8.01
N LEU A 213 -7.00 0.54 7.06
CA LEU A 213 -8.43 0.24 6.88
C LEU A 213 -9.02 -0.52 8.08
N GLU A 214 -8.29 -1.50 8.63
CA GLU A 214 -8.69 -2.26 9.81
C GLU A 214 -8.70 -1.42 11.09
N LYS A 215 -7.64 -0.61 11.30
CA LYS A 215 -7.53 0.29 12.47
C LYS A 215 -8.64 1.33 12.50
N ARG A 216 -9.07 1.80 11.32
CA ARG A 216 -10.15 2.79 11.16
C ARG A 216 -11.53 2.13 11.00
N GLU A 217 -11.59 0.81 11.16
CA GLU A 217 -12.81 0.01 11.19
C GLU A 217 -13.64 0.08 9.90
N ILE A 218 -13.00 0.41 8.77
CA ILE A 218 -13.65 0.48 7.45
C ILE A 218 -14.05 -0.93 6.98
N CYS A 219 -13.17 -1.92 7.18
CA CYS A 219 -13.46 -3.30 6.80
C CYS A 219 -14.15 -4.12 7.92
N LYS A 220 -14.63 -3.50 9.01
CA LYS A 220 -15.31 -4.21 10.10
C LYS A 220 -16.83 -4.10 9.95
N GLY A 221 -17.53 -5.24 10.01
CA GLY A 221 -18.99 -5.27 10.25
C GLY A 221 -19.90 -5.12 9.02
N ILE A 222 -19.38 -5.19 7.79
CA ILE A 222 -20.20 -5.12 6.59
C ILE A 222 -20.79 -6.52 6.29
N LYS A 223 -22.12 -6.60 6.16
CA LYS A 223 -22.87 -7.81 5.84
C LYS A 223 -22.92 -8.01 4.31
N GLU A 224 -23.55 -9.11 3.88
CA GLU A 224 -23.68 -9.58 2.49
C GLU A 224 -24.11 -8.50 1.46
N GLU A 225 -24.73 -7.39 1.88
CA GLU A 225 -24.93 -6.18 1.07
C GLU A 225 -24.10 -5.00 1.59
N VAL A 226 -23.35 -4.35 0.69
CA VAL A 226 -22.47 -3.21 0.98
C VAL A 226 -23.30 -1.93 1.13
N GLU A 227 -24.03 -1.81 2.24
CA GLU A 227 -24.72 -0.59 2.62
C GLU A 227 -23.78 0.31 3.45
N VAL A 228 -23.47 1.51 2.93
CA VAL A 228 -22.53 2.44 3.57
C VAL A 228 -23.24 3.71 4.01
N ASN A 229 -23.16 4.05 5.29
CA ASN A 229 -23.67 5.31 5.81
C ASN A 229 -22.82 6.48 5.31
N LEU A 230 -23.47 7.49 4.70
CA LEU A 230 -22.79 8.68 4.19
C LEU A 230 -22.01 9.42 5.30
N LYS A 231 -22.49 9.37 6.55
CA LYS A 231 -21.80 9.96 7.70
C LYS A 231 -20.43 9.30 7.93
N ASP A 232 -20.32 7.99 7.72
CA ASP A 232 -19.05 7.28 7.84
C ASP A 232 -18.08 7.66 6.72
N ILE A 233 -18.56 7.77 5.48
CA ILE A 233 -17.74 8.26 4.37
C ILE A 233 -17.23 9.68 4.67
N ARG A 234 -18.12 10.57 5.13
CA ARG A 234 -17.74 11.94 5.50
C ARG A 234 -16.68 11.94 6.60
N ARG A 235 -16.92 11.22 7.70
CA ARG A 235 -16.03 11.15 8.87
C ARG A 235 -14.67 10.54 8.54
N LEU A 236 -14.63 9.47 7.75
CA LEU A 236 -13.42 8.69 7.53
C LEU A 236 -12.61 9.13 6.31
N PHE A 237 -13.22 9.85 5.36
CA PHE A 237 -12.55 10.24 4.12
C PHE A 237 -12.58 11.75 3.84
N ALA A 238 -13.63 12.48 4.26
CA ALA A 238 -13.85 13.89 3.86
C ALA A 238 -13.66 14.91 5.00
N GLU A 239 -13.39 14.48 6.24
CA GLU A 239 -13.07 15.34 7.37
C GLU A 239 -11.55 15.49 7.53
N GLU A 240 -11.04 16.71 7.63
CA GLU A 240 -9.62 17.01 7.49
C GLU A 240 -8.73 16.33 8.56
N GLU A 241 -9.19 16.30 9.82
CA GLU A 241 -8.42 15.73 10.94
C GLU A 241 -8.52 14.20 11.02
N SER A 242 -9.64 13.62 10.59
CA SER A 242 -9.92 12.19 10.71
C SER A 242 -9.80 11.42 9.39
N SER A 243 -9.57 12.09 8.26
CA SER A 243 -9.50 11.44 6.96
C SER A 243 -8.32 10.47 6.88
N ILE A 244 -8.59 9.25 6.41
CA ILE A 244 -7.54 8.27 6.16
C ILE A 244 -6.58 8.69 5.04
N TYR A 245 -6.98 9.62 4.16
CA TYR A 245 -6.12 10.14 3.10
C TYR A 245 -4.88 10.85 3.66
N GLY A 246 -4.93 11.35 4.90
CA GLY A 246 -3.78 11.92 5.58
C GLY A 246 -2.62 10.92 5.73
N TYR A 247 -2.92 9.65 6.06
CA TYR A 247 -1.92 8.59 6.22
C TYR A 247 -1.18 8.28 4.92
N PHE A 248 -1.87 8.39 3.79
CA PHE A 248 -1.33 8.09 2.46
C PHE A 248 -0.76 9.33 1.73
N GLY A 249 -0.77 10.51 2.35
CA GLY A 249 -0.34 11.75 1.71
C GLY A 249 -1.28 12.23 0.59
N LEU A 250 -2.56 11.82 0.62
CA LEU A 250 -3.59 12.12 -0.38
C LEU A 250 -4.51 13.26 0.06
N LYS A 251 -3.99 14.26 0.79
CA LYS A 251 -4.79 15.32 1.42
C LYS A 251 -5.68 16.11 0.46
N THR A 252 -5.30 16.22 -0.81
CA THR A 252 -6.08 16.88 -1.86
C THR A 252 -7.40 16.17 -2.18
N ASN A 253 -7.53 14.89 -1.85
CA ASN A 253 -8.76 14.12 -2.05
C ASN A 253 -9.87 14.57 -1.09
N VAL A 254 -9.52 15.05 0.11
CA VAL A 254 -10.45 15.47 1.17
C VAL A 254 -11.40 16.59 0.70
N PRO A 255 -10.92 17.77 0.26
CA PRO A 255 -11.82 18.86 -0.16
C PRO A 255 -12.65 18.49 -1.39
N TYR A 256 -12.11 17.68 -2.30
CA TYR A 256 -12.83 17.23 -3.50
C TYR A 256 -14.01 16.32 -3.14
N LEU A 257 -13.76 15.31 -2.29
CA LEU A 257 -14.83 14.44 -1.78
C LEU A 257 -15.85 15.22 -0.97
N HIS A 258 -15.41 16.17 -0.15
CA HIS A 258 -16.30 17.02 0.63
C HIS A 258 -17.27 17.80 -0.27
N GLN A 259 -16.78 18.36 -1.38
CA GLN A 259 -17.60 19.06 -2.35
C GLN A 259 -18.58 18.11 -3.05
N GLU A 260 -18.14 16.93 -3.48
CA GLU A 260 -19.04 15.95 -4.11
C GLU A 260 -20.15 15.48 -3.15
N ILE A 261 -19.83 15.23 -1.88
CA ILE A 261 -20.84 14.88 -0.87
C ILE A 261 -21.84 16.05 -0.67
N ARG A 262 -21.33 17.28 -0.68
CA ARG A 262 -22.19 18.46 -0.54
C ARG A 262 -23.15 18.58 -1.72
N ASN A 263 -22.64 18.48 -2.95
CA ASN A 263 -23.39 18.62 -4.19
C ASN A 263 -24.48 17.55 -4.32
N ASN A 264 -24.16 16.28 -4.02
CA ASN A 264 -25.09 15.18 -4.27
C ASN A 264 -26.09 14.91 -3.12
N PHE A 265 -25.80 15.38 -1.90
CA PHE A 265 -26.57 14.95 -0.71
C PHE A 265 -26.94 16.08 0.27
N THR A 266 -26.40 17.29 0.11
CA THR A 266 -26.49 18.34 1.14
C THR A 266 -27.14 19.64 0.69
N GLU A 267 -27.03 20.04 -0.58
CA GLU A 267 -27.66 21.27 -1.06
C GLU A 267 -29.21 21.18 -1.15
N LYS A 268 -29.86 22.33 -0.97
CA LYS A 268 -31.07 22.49 -0.13
C LYS A 268 -32.41 22.01 -0.70
N ASP A 269 -32.50 21.64 -1.97
CA ASP A 269 -33.78 21.25 -2.60
C ASP A 269 -33.90 19.73 -2.86
N GLU A 270 -32.81 18.97 -2.78
CA GLU A 270 -32.76 17.54 -3.17
C GLU A 270 -32.92 16.55 -2.00
N LYS A 271 -32.71 16.98 -0.74
CA LYS A 271 -32.93 16.13 0.45
C LYS A 271 -34.39 15.64 0.59
N ASN A 272 -35.33 16.34 -0.03
CA ASN A 272 -36.75 15.97 -0.02
C ASN A 272 -37.06 14.84 -1.01
N LEU A 273 -36.13 14.48 -1.91
CA LEU A 273 -36.31 13.45 -2.93
C LEU A 273 -35.73 12.08 -2.53
N ILE A 274 -34.80 12.05 -1.56
CA ILE A 274 -34.28 10.79 -1.03
C ILE A 274 -35.32 10.15 -0.12
N THR A 275 -35.94 9.08 -0.62
CA THR A 275 -36.96 8.30 0.10
C THR A 275 -36.34 7.11 0.84
N ASN A 276 -37.17 6.36 1.55
CA ASN A 276 -36.77 5.11 2.23
C ASN A 276 -36.56 3.91 1.28
N GLU A 277 -36.91 4.09 0.01
CA GLU A 277 -36.68 3.12 -1.06
C GLU A 277 -35.31 3.36 -1.72
N TRP A 278 -34.66 2.27 -2.11
CA TRP A 278 -33.45 2.34 -2.93
C TRP A 278 -33.77 2.93 -4.31
N LYS A 279 -33.06 4.00 -4.66
CA LYS A 279 -33.14 4.63 -5.98
C LYS A 279 -31.76 5.00 -6.48
N LEU A 280 -31.51 4.84 -7.78
CA LEU A 280 -30.31 5.36 -8.40
C LEU A 280 -30.24 6.88 -8.22
N LEU A 281 -29.04 7.37 -7.96
CA LEU A 281 -28.75 8.78 -7.73
C LEU A 281 -29.23 9.66 -8.89
N LYS A 282 -29.22 9.15 -10.14
CA LYS A 282 -29.77 9.87 -11.29
C LYS A 282 -31.24 10.26 -11.15
N TYR A 283 -32.06 9.39 -10.55
CA TYR A 283 -33.51 9.64 -10.37
C TYR A 283 -33.80 10.62 -9.24
N ILE A 284 -32.78 10.99 -8.47
CA ILE A 284 -32.88 11.93 -7.34
C ILE A 284 -32.40 13.31 -7.77
N LEU A 285 -31.32 13.37 -8.56
CA LEU A 285 -30.70 14.63 -8.98
C LEU A 285 -31.30 15.24 -10.26
N GLU A 286 -32.06 14.47 -11.05
CA GLU A 286 -32.63 14.94 -12.31
C GLU A 286 -34.16 14.94 -12.26
N GLU A 287 -34.79 16.10 -12.48
CA GLU A 287 -36.26 16.22 -12.52
C GLU A 287 -36.90 15.39 -13.64
N LYS A 288 -36.16 15.18 -14.75
CA LYS A 288 -36.57 14.38 -15.92
C LYS A 288 -35.37 13.57 -16.42
N PRO A 289 -35.01 12.48 -15.74
CA PRO A 289 -33.86 11.69 -16.12
C PRO A 289 -34.08 11.07 -17.49
N ASN A 290 -33.05 11.10 -18.34
CA ASN A 290 -33.10 10.41 -19.61
C ASN A 290 -32.99 8.90 -19.36
N GLU A 291 -34.11 8.17 -19.38
CA GLU A 291 -34.14 6.73 -19.12
C GLU A 291 -33.26 5.92 -20.09
N LYS A 292 -32.95 6.47 -21.26
CA LYS A 292 -32.06 5.84 -22.26
C LYS A 292 -30.58 6.06 -21.97
N ASP A 293 -30.25 7.00 -21.09
CA ASP A 293 -28.88 7.22 -20.65
C ASP A 293 -28.58 6.31 -19.46
N THR A 294 -28.13 5.10 -19.79
CA THR A 294 -27.61 4.10 -18.86
C THR A 294 -26.09 3.95 -19.01
N GLN A 295 -25.45 4.79 -19.82
CA GLN A 295 -24.05 4.63 -20.15
C GLN A 295 -23.19 5.09 -18.99
N ILE A 296 -22.42 4.16 -18.43
CA ILE A 296 -21.47 4.47 -17.38
C ILE A 296 -20.16 4.91 -18.05
N HIS A 297 -19.76 6.15 -17.80
CA HIS A 297 -18.50 6.67 -18.31
C HIS A 297 -17.40 6.57 -17.24
N PRO A 298 -16.28 5.86 -17.50
CA PRO A 298 -15.18 5.74 -16.53
C PRO A 298 -14.65 7.09 -16.02
N ARG A 299 -14.69 8.12 -16.88
CA ARG A 299 -14.33 9.49 -16.51
C ARG A 299 -15.23 10.04 -15.40
N ASN A 300 -16.53 9.76 -15.46
CA ASN A 300 -17.50 10.27 -14.50
C ASN A 300 -17.35 9.56 -13.15
N VAL A 301 -17.04 8.26 -13.14
CA VAL A 301 -16.71 7.53 -11.90
C VAL A 301 -15.54 8.21 -11.17
N LEU A 302 -14.47 8.55 -11.89
CA LEU A 302 -13.32 9.21 -11.28
C LEU A 302 -13.60 10.67 -10.89
N ALA A 303 -14.34 11.41 -11.74
CA ALA A 303 -14.68 12.82 -11.48
C ALA A 303 -15.71 13.01 -10.36
N HIS A 304 -16.51 12.00 -10.04
CA HIS A 304 -17.53 12.09 -9.00
C HIS A 304 -17.18 11.27 -7.76
N CYS A 305 -15.89 11.01 -7.52
CA CYS A 305 -15.42 10.25 -6.35
C CYS A 305 -16.10 8.89 -6.18
N GLY A 306 -16.49 8.25 -7.29
CA GLY A 306 -17.22 6.99 -7.31
C GLY A 306 -18.75 7.11 -7.16
N PHE A 307 -19.30 8.31 -6.92
CA PHE A 307 -20.75 8.56 -6.88
C PHE A 307 -21.33 8.77 -8.29
N GLU A 308 -20.95 7.92 -9.25
CA GLU A 308 -21.49 8.00 -10.60
C GLU A 308 -22.98 7.64 -10.59
N ARG A 309 -23.79 8.46 -11.25
CA ARG A 309 -25.25 8.51 -11.05
C ARG A 309 -25.99 7.26 -11.52
N ASN A 310 -25.42 6.51 -12.46
CA ASN A 310 -25.99 5.28 -13.04
C ASN A 310 -25.63 4.02 -12.25
N ILE A 311 -24.66 4.08 -11.33
CA ILE A 311 -24.22 2.91 -10.53
C ILE A 311 -24.41 3.11 -9.03
N THR A 312 -24.74 4.31 -8.57
CA THR A 312 -24.88 4.61 -7.14
C THR A 312 -26.36 4.62 -6.77
N GLU A 313 -26.75 3.76 -5.84
CA GLU A 313 -28.07 3.82 -5.20
C GLU A 313 -27.99 4.45 -3.83
N VAL A 314 -29.04 5.17 -3.47
CA VAL A 314 -29.20 5.74 -2.14
C VAL A 314 -30.61 5.54 -1.59
N ARG A 315 -30.69 5.50 -0.26
CA ARG A 315 -31.95 5.55 0.48
C ARG A 315 -31.76 6.28 1.80
N LYS A 316 -32.87 6.70 2.39
CA LYS A 316 -32.93 7.29 3.73
C LYS A 316 -33.49 6.28 4.73
N THR A 317 -32.78 6.06 5.82
CA THR A 317 -33.27 5.27 6.96
C THR A 317 -34.37 6.02 7.70
N ASP A 318 -35.12 5.31 8.55
CA ASP A 318 -36.17 5.91 9.39
C ASP A 318 -35.59 6.96 10.36
N ASP A 319 -34.36 6.74 10.83
CA ASP A 319 -33.60 7.69 11.68
C ASP A 319 -33.06 8.91 10.91
N GLY A 320 -33.27 8.94 9.59
CA GLY A 320 -32.90 10.05 8.72
C GLY A 320 -31.49 10.00 8.14
N ASP A 321 -30.74 8.92 8.39
CA ASP A 321 -29.41 8.70 7.80
C ASP A 321 -29.50 8.28 6.34
N ILE A 322 -28.53 8.71 5.53
CA ILE A 322 -28.42 8.36 4.11
C ILE A 322 -27.49 7.16 3.98
N LEU A 323 -27.99 6.09 3.39
CA LEU A 323 -27.23 4.91 3.01
C LEU A 323 -26.96 4.93 1.52
N ASN A 324 -25.82 4.39 1.13
CA ASN A 324 -25.34 4.33 -0.26
C ASN A 324 -24.87 2.92 -0.57
N LYS A 325 -25.07 2.45 -1.80
CA LYS A 325 -24.45 1.22 -2.31
C LYS A 325 -24.17 1.31 -3.80
N ILE A 326 -23.31 0.41 -4.28
CA ILE A 326 -23.03 0.23 -5.71
C ILE A 326 -24.06 -0.79 -6.25
N TYR A 327 -24.84 -0.38 -7.24
CA TYR A 327 -25.86 -1.21 -7.89
C TYR A 327 -25.25 -2.27 -8.81
N GLU A 328 -24.24 -1.89 -9.59
CA GLU A 328 -23.59 -2.75 -10.58
C GLU A 328 -22.12 -2.31 -10.76
N LEU A 329 -21.18 -3.27 -10.81
CA LEU A 329 -19.77 -2.97 -11.09
C LEU A 329 -19.45 -2.98 -12.58
N LEU A 330 -18.45 -2.15 -12.91
CA LEU A 330 -17.82 -2.01 -14.22
C LEU A 330 -16.76 -3.06 -14.49
#